data_AF-A0A355Q2W6-F1
#
_entry.id   AF-A0A355Q2W6-F1
#
_cell.length_a   1.000
_cell.length_b   1.000
_cell.length_c   1.000
_cell.angle_alpha   90.00
_cell.angle_beta   90.00
_cell.angle_gamma   90.00
#
_symmetry.space_group_name_H-M   'P 1'
#
loop_
_entity.id
_entity.type
_entity.pdbx_description
1 polymer ?
#
loop_
_entity_poly.entity_id
_entity_poly.type
_entity_poly.pdbx_seq_one_letter_code
_entity_poly.pdbx_strand_id
1 'polypeptide(L)'
;VFERPLDYAASYQAGARRFEMGQKSIPSLLPGGLVALWQLGDWGVTNIADTLEAINDWIADVLEEQGWTPVPKQHRSPHLLGALSKRGVSEDFVGKLAEQNIFVSYRGGSLRIAPHLHINEQDLERFLRVLSDS
;
A
#
# COMPACT_ATOMS: atom_id res chain seq x y z
N VAL A 1 -20.32 -25.36 20.82
CA VAL A 1 -21.04 -25.18 22.11
C VAL A 1 -20.03 -24.64 23.11
N PHE A 2 -20.29 -23.47 23.71
CA PHE A 2 -19.43 -22.87 24.74
C PHE A 2 -20.08 -23.11 26.11
N GLU A 3 -19.68 -24.19 26.79
CA GLU A 3 -20.39 -24.67 27.99
C GLU A 3 -19.86 -24.10 29.32
N ARG A 4 -18.67 -23.47 29.37
CA ARG A 4 -18.08 -22.92 30.61
C ARG A 4 -17.17 -21.69 30.37
N PRO A 5 -17.69 -20.46 30.43
CA PRO A 5 -16.94 -19.23 30.10
C PRO A 5 -15.89 -18.79 31.13
N LEU A 6 -15.88 -19.39 32.32
CA LEU A 6 -15.03 -18.99 33.46
C LEU A 6 -13.90 -19.98 33.76
N ASP A 7 -13.77 -21.05 32.97
CA ASP A 7 -12.69 -22.04 33.10
C ASP A 7 -11.43 -21.51 32.38
N TYR A 8 -10.76 -20.52 32.99
CA TYR A 8 -9.53 -19.89 32.47
C TYR A 8 -8.31 -20.84 32.44
N ALA A 9 -8.45 -22.08 32.90
CA ALA A 9 -7.41 -23.11 32.90
C ALA A 9 -7.35 -23.94 31.60
N ALA A 10 -8.14 -23.59 30.57
CA ALA A 10 -8.11 -24.28 29.30
C ALA A 10 -6.73 -24.17 28.64
N SER A 11 -6.12 -25.31 28.31
CA SER A 11 -4.89 -25.34 27.52
C SER A 11 -5.12 -24.64 26.17
N TYR A 12 -4.15 -23.82 25.75
CA TYR A 12 -4.18 -23.19 24.43
C TYR A 12 -4.40 -24.22 23.32
N GLN A 13 -5.21 -23.88 22.32
CA GLN A 13 -5.41 -24.72 21.13
C GLN A 13 -4.09 -24.90 20.36
N ALA A 14 -3.97 -25.98 19.59
CA ALA A 14 -2.75 -26.25 18.81
C ALA A 14 -2.54 -25.25 17.66
N GLY A 15 -1.27 -25.00 17.33
CA GLY A 15 -0.85 -24.19 16.18
C GLY A 15 -1.29 -22.71 16.27
N ALA A 16 -1.57 -22.11 15.12
CA ALA A 16 -1.98 -20.70 15.04
C ALA A 16 -3.28 -20.39 15.81
N ARG A 17 -4.12 -21.40 16.08
CA ARG A 17 -5.39 -21.22 16.79
C ARG A 17 -5.21 -20.74 18.23
N ARG A 18 -4.04 -20.91 18.84
CA ARG A 18 -3.76 -20.34 20.18
C ARG A 18 -3.78 -18.81 20.23
N PHE A 19 -3.66 -18.15 19.07
CA PHE A 19 -3.72 -16.70 18.94
C PHE A 19 -5.11 -16.22 18.49
N GLU A 20 -6.08 -17.12 18.31
CA GLU A 20 -7.43 -16.78 17.86
C GLU A 20 -8.28 -16.31 19.04
N MET A 21 -8.53 -15.00 19.12
CA MET A 21 -9.27 -14.36 20.22
C MET A 21 -10.80 -14.32 20.01
N GLY A 22 -11.36 -15.25 19.22
CA GLY A 22 -12.78 -15.22 18.81
C GLY A 22 -13.03 -14.55 17.45
N GLN A 23 -11.99 -14.32 16.64
CA GLN A 23 -12.11 -13.83 15.26
C GLN A 23 -12.97 -14.73 14.37
N LYS A 24 -13.08 -16.04 14.66
CA LYS A 24 -14.02 -16.94 13.97
C LYS A 24 -15.48 -16.52 14.16
N SER A 25 -15.76 -15.78 15.22
CA SER A 25 -17.07 -15.24 15.54
C SER A 25 -17.28 -13.83 14.98
N ILE A 26 -16.43 -13.36 14.06
CA ILE A 26 -16.58 -12.08 13.35
C ILE A 26 -16.99 -12.38 11.90
N PRO A 27 -18.30 -12.49 11.61
CA PRO A 27 -18.78 -12.90 10.28
C PRO A 27 -18.48 -11.87 9.19
N SER A 28 -18.13 -10.64 9.56
CA SER A 28 -17.79 -9.58 8.62
C SER A 28 -16.37 -9.68 8.05
N LEU A 29 -15.44 -10.34 8.75
CA LEU A 29 -14.03 -10.37 8.34
C LEU A 29 -13.69 -11.59 7.48
N LEU A 30 -14.18 -12.77 7.85
CA LEU A 30 -13.78 -14.02 7.20
C LEU A 30 -14.27 -14.17 5.75
N PRO A 31 -15.54 -13.88 5.41
CA PRO A 31 -16.01 -13.97 4.03
C PRO A 31 -15.30 -12.98 3.10
N GLY A 32 -15.13 -11.73 3.55
CA GLY A 32 -14.42 -10.71 2.77
C GLY A 32 -12.94 -11.04 2.57
N GLY A 33 -12.27 -11.53 3.62
CA GLY A 33 -10.88 -11.98 3.52
C GLY A 33 -10.72 -13.17 2.59
N LEU A 34 -11.65 -14.14 2.60
CA LEU A 34 -11.62 -15.29 1.70
C LEU A 34 -11.77 -14.87 0.23
N VAL A 35 -12.73 -13.98 -0.07
CA VAL A 35 -12.90 -13.43 -1.42
C VAL A 35 -11.66 -12.67 -1.87
N ALA A 36 -11.06 -11.86 -1.00
CA ALA A 36 -9.81 -11.15 -1.31
C ALA A 36 -8.65 -12.12 -1.60
N LEU A 37 -8.51 -13.21 -0.84
CA LEU A 37 -7.49 -14.21 -1.07
C LEU A 37 -7.69 -14.95 -2.40
N TRP A 38 -8.94 -15.28 -2.76
CA TRP A 38 -9.24 -15.83 -4.08
C TRP A 38 -8.90 -14.85 -5.19
N GLN A 39 -9.26 -13.57 -5.05
CA GLN A 39 -8.92 -12.54 -6.02
C GLN A 39 -7.40 -12.41 -6.22
N LEU A 40 -6.62 -12.46 -5.15
CA LEU A 40 -5.14 -12.45 -5.23
C LEU A 40 -4.61 -13.70 -5.94
N GLY A 41 -5.25 -14.86 -5.72
CA GLY A 41 -4.94 -16.10 -6.43
C GLY A 41 -5.26 -16.02 -7.92
N ASP A 42 -6.43 -15.47 -8.27
CA ASP A 42 -6.90 -15.32 -9.65
C ASP A 42 -6.07 -14.31 -10.44
N TRP A 43 -5.69 -13.19 -9.81
CA TRP A 43 -4.75 -12.23 -10.41
C TRP A 43 -3.35 -12.82 -10.54
N GLY A 44 -2.92 -13.60 -9.54
CA GLY A 44 -1.58 -14.18 -9.46
C GLY A 44 -0.55 -13.20 -8.89
N VAL A 45 0.16 -13.63 -7.84
CA VAL A 45 1.12 -12.77 -7.11
C VAL A 45 2.22 -12.20 -8.02
N THR A 46 2.72 -13.00 -8.97
CA THR A 46 3.74 -12.53 -9.92
C THR A 46 3.19 -11.45 -10.84
N ASN A 47 1.99 -11.62 -11.41
CA ASN A 47 1.38 -10.61 -12.29
C ASN A 47 1.09 -9.31 -11.53
N ILE A 48 0.63 -9.42 -10.27
CA ILE A 48 0.45 -8.26 -9.38
C ILE A 48 1.78 -7.54 -9.21
N ALA A 49 2.85 -8.27 -8.88
CA ALA A 49 4.18 -7.70 -8.68
C ALA A 49 4.70 -7.01 -9.94
N ASP A 50 4.66 -7.69 -11.10
CA ASP A 50 5.17 -7.15 -12.36
C ASP A 50 4.43 -5.88 -12.79
N THR A 51 3.10 -5.87 -12.62
CA THR A 51 2.26 -4.69 -12.93
C THR A 51 2.62 -3.52 -12.03
N LEU A 52 2.74 -3.75 -10.72
CA LEU A 52 3.06 -2.69 -9.77
C LEU A 52 4.51 -2.21 -9.92
N GLU A 53 5.44 -3.09 -10.29
CA GLU A 53 6.82 -2.71 -10.61
C GLU A 53 6.85 -1.74 -11.79
N ALA A 54 6.14 -2.05 -12.89
CA ALA A 54 6.06 -1.16 -14.04
C ALA A 54 5.47 0.21 -13.70
N ILE A 55 4.41 0.26 -12.87
CA ILE A 55 3.85 1.52 -12.38
C ILE A 55 4.88 2.28 -11.54
N ASN A 56 5.60 1.60 -10.65
CA ASN A 56 6.62 2.21 -9.81
C ASN A 56 7.84 2.67 -10.60
N ASP A 57 8.24 1.98 -11.66
CA ASP A 57 9.30 2.39 -12.59
C ASP A 57 8.91 3.72 -13.26
N TRP A 58 7.70 3.78 -13.84
CA TRP A 58 7.20 5.02 -14.43
C TRP A 58 7.15 6.19 -13.44
N ILE A 59 6.65 5.95 -12.23
CA ILE A 59 6.58 7.01 -11.19
C ILE A 59 7.99 7.46 -10.77
N ALA A 60 8.95 6.54 -10.70
CA ALA A 60 10.33 6.89 -10.35
C ALA A 60 10.97 7.77 -11.42
N ASP A 61 10.81 7.44 -12.70
CA ASP A 61 11.34 8.23 -13.81
C ASP A 61 10.80 9.66 -13.76
N VAL A 62 9.48 9.81 -13.60
CA VAL A 62 8.83 11.13 -13.44
C VAL A 62 9.38 11.91 -12.24
N LEU A 63 9.56 11.25 -11.10
CA LEU A 63 10.09 11.90 -9.91
C LEU A 63 11.54 12.37 -10.11
N GLU A 64 12.38 11.57 -10.77
CA GLU A 64 13.76 11.97 -11.09
C GLU A 64 13.80 13.21 -11.99
N GLU A 65 12.94 13.27 -13.01
CA GLU A 65 12.80 14.44 -13.90
C GLU A 65 12.41 15.70 -13.11
N GLN A 66 11.59 15.55 -12.07
CA GLN A 66 11.16 16.63 -11.18
C GLN A 66 12.16 16.90 -10.02
N GLY A 67 13.36 16.32 -10.08
CA GLY A 67 14.45 16.62 -9.14
C GLY A 67 14.35 15.90 -7.78
N TRP A 68 13.46 14.92 -7.65
CA TRP A 68 13.42 14.00 -6.52
C TRP A 68 14.50 12.92 -6.69
N THR A 69 14.72 12.14 -5.63
CA THR A 69 15.63 11.00 -5.66
C THR A 69 14.89 9.76 -5.17
N PRO A 70 14.32 8.96 -6.10
CA PRO A 70 13.72 7.69 -5.77
C PRO A 70 14.71 6.70 -5.16
N VAL A 71 14.19 5.78 -4.36
CA VAL A 71 14.96 4.61 -3.92
C VAL A 71 15.29 3.75 -5.15
N PRO A 72 16.56 3.33 -5.33
CA PRO A 72 16.96 2.52 -6.48
C PRO A 72 16.13 1.23 -6.61
N LYS A 73 15.90 0.78 -7.85
CA LYS A 73 15.02 -0.36 -8.17
C LYS A 73 15.33 -1.62 -7.35
N GLN A 74 16.61 -1.97 -7.18
CA GLN A 74 17.06 -3.12 -6.41
C GLN A 74 16.82 -3.04 -4.88
N HIS A 75 16.44 -1.86 -4.37
CA HIS A 75 16.22 -1.61 -2.95
C HIS A 75 14.75 -1.32 -2.60
N ARG A 76 13.84 -1.44 -3.56
CA ARG A 76 12.40 -1.23 -3.35
C ARG A 76 11.57 -2.47 -3.68
N SER A 77 10.39 -2.53 -3.09
CA SER A 77 9.39 -3.57 -3.37
C SER A 77 8.55 -3.16 -4.59
N PRO A 78 8.04 -4.10 -5.41
CA PRO A 78 7.21 -3.78 -6.56
C PRO A 78 6.01 -2.88 -6.27
N HIS A 79 5.46 -2.91 -5.05
CA HIS A 79 4.26 -2.15 -4.68
C HIS A 79 4.53 -0.92 -3.80
N LEU A 80 5.80 -0.54 -3.60
CA LEU A 80 6.14 0.55 -2.70
C LEU A 80 7.35 1.34 -3.19
N LEU A 81 7.18 2.65 -3.35
CA LEU A 81 8.22 3.58 -3.75
C LEU A 81 8.40 4.67 -2.68
N GLY A 82 9.66 4.97 -2.39
CA GLY A 82 10.07 6.12 -1.60
C GLY A 82 10.89 7.08 -2.44
N ALA A 83 10.71 8.39 -2.30
CA ALA A 83 11.52 9.39 -3.01
C ALA A 83 11.85 10.57 -2.10
N LEU A 84 13.14 10.90 -1.99
CA LEU A 84 13.63 12.03 -1.21
C LEU A 84 13.51 13.33 -2.02
N SER A 85 12.98 14.39 -1.42
CA SER A 85 13.13 15.73 -2.01
C SER A 85 14.45 16.35 -1.56
N LYS A 86 15.36 16.64 -2.49
CA LYS A 86 16.62 17.34 -2.18
C LYS A 86 16.40 18.77 -1.70
N ARG A 87 15.30 19.40 -2.12
CA ARG A 87 14.97 20.81 -1.81
C ARG A 87 13.94 20.94 -0.69
N GLY A 88 13.40 19.83 -0.20
CA GLY A 88 12.19 19.82 0.62
C GLY A 88 10.95 20.09 -0.22
N VAL A 89 9.79 20.13 0.43
CA VAL A 89 8.51 20.54 -0.16
C VAL A 89 7.85 21.57 0.74
N SER A 90 6.91 22.34 0.20
CA SER A 90 6.10 23.25 1.01
C SER A 90 5.26 22.47 2.04
N GLU A 91 4.90 23.11 3.15
CA GLU A 91 4.06 22.48 4.19
C GLU A 91 2.70 22.02 3.65
N ASP A 92 2.18 22.69 2.62
CA ASP A 92 0.89 22.39 1.98
C ASP A 92 0.97 21.38 0.83
N PHE A 93 2.16 20.85 0.50
CA PHE A 93 2.37 20.00 -0.68
C PHE A 93 1.44 18.79 -0.74
N VAL A 94 1.29 18.06 0.37
CA VAL A 94 0.37 16.91 0.44
C VAL A 94 -1.09 17.37 0.34
N GLY A 95 -1.41 18.58 0.81
CA GLY A 95 -2.74 19.18 0.66
C GLY A 95 -3.09 19.45 -0.81
N LYS A 96 -2.18 20.05 -1.57
CA LYS A 96 -2.34 20.30 -3.02
C LYS A 96 -2.57 19.00 -3.81
N LEU A 97 -1.85 17.95 -3.46
CA LEU A 97 -2.07 16.62 -4.06
C LEU A 97 -3.46 16.08 -3.70
N ALA A 98 -3.88 16.21 -2.44
CA ALA A 98 -5.19 15.76 -1.98
C ALA A 98 -6.36 16.50 -2.66
N GLU A 99 -6.21 17.80 -2.94
CA GLU A 99 -7.20 18.59 -3.72
C GLU A 99 -7.41 18.02 -5.13
N GLN A 100 -6.41 17.33 -5.67
CA GLN A 100 -6.46 16.65 -6.97
C GLN A 100 -6.79 15.15 -6.84
N ASN A 101 -7.26 14.71 -5.67
CA ASN A 101 -7.53 13.31 -5.32
C ASN A 101 -6.30 12.39 -5.42
N ILE A 102 -5.11 12.93 -5.13
CA ILE A 102 -3.86 12.16 -5.05
C ILE A 102 -3.47 12.03 -3.58
N PHE A 103 -3.48 10.80 -3.07
CA PHE A 103 -3.20 10.51 -1.67
C PHE A 103 -1.87 9.80 -1.51
N VAL A 104 -0.90 10.50 -0.92
CA VAL A 104 0.46 10.03 -0.66
C VAL A 104 0.85 10.39 0.76
N SER A 105 1.92 9.78 1.28
CA SER A 105 2.42 10.12 2.62
C SER A 105 3.79 10.75 2.53
N TYR A 106 3.95 11.96 3.06
CA TYR A 106 5.25 12.61 3.19
C TYR A 106 5.75 12.47 4.65
N ARG A 107 6.94 11.89 4.84
CA ARG A 107 7.52 11.62 6.18
C ARG A 107 9.03 11.77 6.13
N GLY A 108 9.59 12.53 7.06
CA GLY A 108 11.05 12.64 7.22
C GLY A 108 11.78 13.12 5.96
N GLY A 109 11.17 14.02 5.18
CA GLY A 109 11.75 14.54 3.94
C GLY A 109 11.48 13.69 2.69
N SER A 110 10.81 12.54 2.84
CA SER A 110 10.58 11.58 1.77
C SER A 110 9.10 11.35 1.49
N LEU A 111 8.77 11.27 0.21
CA LEU A 111 7.47 10.87 -0.28
C LEU A 111 7.37 9.35 -0.34
N ARG A 112 6.32 8.79 0.26
CA ARG A 112 5.97 7.36 0.18
C ARG A 112 4.74 7.21 -0.71
N ILE A 113 4.90 6.43 -1.77
CA ILE A 113 3.90 6.12 -2.78
C ILE A 113 3.66 4.61 -2.76
N ALA A 114 2.40 4.20 -2.72
CA ALA A 114 1.98 2.80 -2.68
C ALA A 114 0.86 2.59 -3.71
N PRO A 115 1.19 2.46 -5.01
CA PRO A 115 0.19 2.26 -6.04
C PRO A 115 -0.47 0.88 -5.86
N HIS A 116 -1.66 0.73 -6.44
CA HIS A 116 -2.32 -0.57 -6.58
C HIS A 116 -2.83 -0.71 -8.02
N LEU A 117 -3.24 -1.93 -8.39
CA LEU A 117 -3.73 -2.31 -9.73
C LEU A 117 -4.88 -1.49 -10.31
N HIS A 118 -5.54 -0.62 -9.54
CA HIS A 118 -6.59 0.26 -10.08
C HIS A 118 -6.02 1.54 -10.72
N ILE A 119 -4.74 1.84 -10.49
CA ILE A 119 -4.06 3.01 -11.06
C ILE A 119 -3.95 2.82 -12.57
N ASN A 120 -4.33 3.87 -13.31
CA ASN A 120 -4.26 3.91 -14.77
C ASN A 120 -3.47 5.13 -15.26
N GLU A 121 -3.30 5.25 -16.58
CA GLU A 121 -2.56 6.33 -17.22
C GLU A 121 -3.07 7.73 -16.86
N GLN A 122 -4.39 7.92 -16.70
CA GLN A 122 -4.97 9.23 -16.35
C GLN A 122 -4.60 9.65 -14.92
N ASP A 123 -4.49 8.68 -14.00
CA ASP A 123 -4.03 8.94 -12.63
C ASP A 123 -2.55 9.34 -12.62
N LEU A 124 -1.74 8.67 -13.43
CA LEU A 124 -0.32 8.95 -13.61
C LEU A 124 -0.08 10.34 -14.24
N GLU A 125 -0.81 10.68 -15.29
CA GLU A 125 -0.78 12.02 -15.91
C GLU A 125 -1.21 13.13 -14.94
N ARG A 126 -2.22 12.86 -14.09
CA ARG A 126 -2.64 13.81 -13.06
C ARG A 126 -1.53 14.01 -12.03
N PHE A 127 -0.87 12.94 -11.62
CA PHE A 127 0.26 13.00 -10.69
C PHE A 127 1.41 13.85 -11.24
N LEU A 128 1.81 13.62 -12.49
CA LEU A 128 2.87 14.39 -13.16
C LEU A 128 2.55 15.89 -13.24
N ARG A 129 1.30 16.24 -13.58
CA ARG A 129 0.87 17.65 -13.65
C ARG A 129 1.05 18.38 -12.32
N VAL A 130 0.58 17.77 -11.22
CA VAL A 130 0.69 18.41 -9.90
C VAL A 130 2.15 18.55 -9.45
N LEU A 131 3.01 17.58 -9.78
CA LEU A 131 4.44 17.66 -9.48
C LEU A 131 5.15 18.77 -10.27
N SER A 132 4.74 19.03 -11.51
CA SER A 132 5.35 20.04 -12.38
C SER A 132 4.94 21.47 -11.99
N ASP A 133 3.75 21.62 -11.40
CA ASP A 133 3.21 22.92 -10.97
C ASP A 133 3.67 23.33 -9.55
N SER A 134 4.42 22.47 -8.85
CA SER A 134 4.87 22.63 -7.44
C SER A 134 6.34 23.00 -7.32
#